data_AF-U3GIA3-F1
#
_entry.id   AF-U3GIA3-F1
#
_cell.length_a   1.000
_cell.length_b   1.000
_cell.length_c   1.000
_cell.angle_alpha   90.00
_cell.angle_beta   90.00
_cell.angle_gamma   90.00
#
_symmetry.space_group_name_H-M   'P 1'
#
loop_
_entity.id
_entity.type
_entity.pdbx_description
1 polymer ?
#
loop_
_entity_poly.entity_id
_entity_poly.type
_entity_poly.pdbx_seq_one_letter_code
_entity_poly.pdbx_strand_id
1 'polypeptide(L)'
;METKSVRIDRFLIEESKRYGFQSMNQYVTYLYTYEQTRKKSDNDQITNAHNKVMAFLEMERLDLQQLSKTLAQFVRTFQEKGGDLKLNATERRFLGALMDANERKGTWIHTGEKDK
;
A
#
# COMPACT_ATOMS: atom_id res chain seq x y z
N MET A 1 11.68 14.92 -47.11
CA MET A 1 10.95 15.30 -45.89
C MET A 1 9.72 16.06 -46.33
N GLU A 2 8.53 15.49 -46.19
CA GLU A 2 7.29 16.18 -46.54
C GLU A 2 6.97 17.23 -45.48
N THR A 3 6.97 18.50 -45.87
CA THR A 3 6.56 19.61 -45.00
C THR A 3 5.04 19.75 -45.05
N LYS A 4 4.36 19.22 -44.03
CA LYS A 4 2.92 19.49 -43.82
C LYS A 4 2.76 20.89 -43.23
N SER A 5 2.04 21.75 -43.93
CA SER A 5 1.63 23.06 -43.43
C SER A 5 0.43 22.89 -42.50
N VAL A 6 0.57 23.32 -41.25
CA VAL A 6 -0.49 23.28 -40.23
C VAL A 6 -0.77 24.71 -39.80
N ARG A 7 -2.06 25.11 -39.73
CA ARG A 7 -2.41 26.40 -39.14
C ARG A 7 -2.14 26.34 -37.64
N ILE A 8 -1.25 27.20 -37.17
CA ILE A 8 -0.90 27.34 -35.76
C ILE A 8 -1.55 28.61 -35.23
N ASP A 9 -2.15 28.53 -34.05
CA ASP A 9 -2.78 29.68 -33.39
C ASP A 9 -1.74 30.79 -33.12
N ARG A 10 -2.16 32.05 -33.28
CA ARG A 10 -1.33 33.23 -33.02
C ARG A 10 -0.86 33.27 -31.57
N PHE A 11 -1.70 32.79 -30.64
CA PHE A 11 -1.37 32.65 -29.23
C PHE A 11 -0.10 31.80 -29.01
N LEU A 12 -0.06 30.61 -29.63
CA LEU A 12 1.05 29.68 -29.53
C LEU A 12 2.35 30.25 -30.11
N ILE A 13 2.27 31.06 -31.17
CA ILE A 13 3.42 31.75 -31.77
C ILE A 13 3.97 32.82 -30.82
N GLU A 14 3.11 33.62 -30.20
CA GLU A 14 3.53 34.63 -29.23
C GLU A 14 4.14 34.00 -27.98
N GLU A 15 3.57 32.89 -27.52
CA GLU A 15 4.05 32.14 -26.37
C GLU A 15 5.43 31.54 -26.64
N SER A 16 5.66 30.97 -27.83
CA SER A 16 6.98 30.46 -28.25
C SER A 16 8.08 31.52 -28.15
N LYS A 17 7.75 32.77 -28.53
CA LYS A 17 8.68 33.91 -28.46
C LYS A 17 8.90 34.39 -27.04
N ARG A 18 7.86 34.40 -26.20
CA ARG A 18 7.97 34.75 -24.76
C ARG A 18 8.92 33.83 -24.01
N TYR A 19 8.89 32.54 -24.34
CA TYR A 19 9.81 31.56 -23.77
C TYR A 19 11.19 31.51 -24.45
N GLY A 20 11.47 32.39 -25.42
CA GLY A 20 12.78 32.52 -26.06
C GLY A 20 13.11 31.45 -27.10
N PHE A 21 12.12 30.69 -27.60
CA PHE A 21 12.36 29.70 -28.65
C PHE A 21 12.61 30.38 -30.01
N GLN A 22 13.62 29.90 -30.75
CA GLN A 22 14.00 30.49 -32.03
C GLN A 22 13.03 30.13 -33.17
N SER A 23 12.24 29.07 -32.99
CA SER A 23 11.18 28.71 -33.93
C SER A 23 10.01 28.04 -33.24
N MET A 24 8.83 28.16 -33.85
CA MET A 24 7.62 27.50 -33.39
C MET A 24 7.79 25.96 -33.35
N ASN A 25 8.50 25.38 -34.32
CA ASN A 25 8.76 23.94 -34.35
C ASN A 25 9.59 23.46 -33.15
N GLN A 26 10.56 24.25 -32.69
CA GLN A 26 11.31 23.95 -31.47
C GLN A 26 10.39 23.98 -30.25
N TYR A 27 9.49 24.95 -30.19
CA TYR A 27 8.53 25.08 -29.08
C TYR A 27 7.51 23.93 -29.05
N VAL A 28 6.93 23.56 -30.20
CA VAL A 28 6.03 22.38 -30.30
C VAL A 28 6.77 21.10 -29.89
N THR A 29 8.01 20.93 -30.35
CA THR A 29 8.83 19.77 -29.96
C THR A 29 9.03 19.75 -28.45
N TYR A 30 9.41 20.87 -27.84
CA TYR A 30 9.56 21.00 -26.39
C TYR A 30 8.27 20.63 -25.63
N LEU A 31 7.11 21.15 -26.05
CA LEU A 31 5.82 20.85 -25.43
C LEU A 31 5.50 19.35 -25.51
N TYR A 32 5.77 18.72 -26.65
CA TYR A 32 5.58 17.29 -26.84
C TYR A 32 6.49 16.47 -25.91
N THR A 33 7.78 16.79 -25.83
CA THR A 33 8.70 16.10 -24.90
C THR A 33 8.32 16.33 -23.45
N TYR A 34 7.90 17.55 -23.09
CA TYR A 34 7.45 17.89 -21.75
C TYR A 34 6.23 17.07 -21.35
N GLU A 35 5.21 16.99 -22.22
CA GLU A 35 4.04 16.14 -21.98
C GLU A 35 4.41 14.67 -21.82
N GLN A 36 5.27 14.12 -22.68
CA GLN A 36 5.69 12.73 -22.58
C GLN A 36 6.44 12.45 -21.27
N THR A 37 7.33 13.36 -20.87
CA THR A 37 8.12 13.22 -19.65
C THR A 37 7.23 13.31 -18.41
N ARG A 38 6.25 14.22 -18.42
CA ARG A 38 5.27 14.36 -17.34
C ARG A 38 4.36 13.14 -17.22
N LYS A 39 3.82 12.64 -18.34
CA LYS A 39 3.02 11.39 -18.38
C LYS A 39 3.82 10.20 -17.84
N LYS A 40 5.10 10.11 -18.19
CA LYS A 40 5.99 9.06 -17.67
C LYS A 40 6.19 9.20 -16.15
N SER A 41 6.47 10.40 -15.65
CA SER A 41 6.61 10.67 -14.22
C SER A 41 5.35 10.31 -13.43
N ASP A 42 4.16 10.67 -13.94
CA ASP A 42 2.89 10.36 -13.29
C ASP A 42 2.65 8.84 -13.25
N ASN A 43 2.94 8.13 -14.33
CA ASN A 43 2.87 6.66 -14.38
C ASN A 43 3.88 5.98 -13.44
N ASP A 44 5.10 6.52 -13.34
CA ASP A 44 6.14 6.00 -12.44
C ASP A 44 5.71 6.19 -10.97
N GLN A 45 5.06 7.31 -10.64
CA GLN A 45 4.49 7.55 -9.30
C GLN A 45 3.37 6.57 -8.97
N ILE A 46 2.44 6.34 -9.89
CA ILE A 46 1.34 5.37 -9.73
C ILE A 46 1.90 3.97 -9.53
N THR A 47 2.88 3.57 -10.34
CA THR A 47 3.53 2.25 -10.25
C THR A 47 4.23 2.08 -8.91
N ASN A 48 4.95 3.11 -8.44
CA ASN A 48 5.59 3.09 -7.13
C ASN A 48 4.59 3.00 -5.97
N ALA A 49 3.47 3.72 -6.05
CA ALA A 49 2.41 3.64 -5.06
C ALA A 49 1.78 2.23 -5.04
N HIS A 50 1.48 1.67 -6.21
CA HIS A 50 0.97 0.30 -6.34
C HIS A 50 1.93 -0.72 -5.73
N ASN A 51 3.23 -0.65 -6.05
CA ASN A 51 4.23 -1.57 -5.52
C ASN A 51 4.34 -1.48 -3.99
N LYS A 52 4.24 -0.28 -3.40
CA LYS A 52 4.22 -0.10 -1.94
C LYS A 52 2.99 -0.76 -1.30
N VAL A 53 1.81 -0.60 -1.91
CA VAL A 53 0.58 -1.24 -1.44
C VAL A 53 0.69 -2.76 -1.52
N MET A 54 1.18 -3.29 -2.65
CA MET A 54 1.36 -4.74 -2.82
C MET A 54 2.37 -5.32 -1.83
N ALA A 55 3.49 -4.62 -1.60
CA ALA A 55 4.48 -5.05 -0.61
C ALA A 55 3.91 -5.05 0.82
N PHE A 56 3.10 -4.05 1.17
CA PHE A 56 2.40 -4.00 2.47
C PHE A 56 1.43 -5.17 2.61
N LEU A 57 0.58 -5.41 1.61
CA LEU A 57 -0.39 -6.51 1.63
C LEU A 57 0.29 -7.89 1.74
N GLU A 58 1.44 -8.07 1.09
CA GLU A 58 2.20 -9.31 1.17
C GLU A 58 2.83 -9.53 2.56
N MET A 59 3.30 -8.47 3.23
CA MET A 59 3.75 -8.58 4.62
C MET A 59 2.59 -8.98 5.56
N GLU A 60 1.44 -8.32 5.46
CA GLU A 60 0.25 -8.67 6.27
C GLU A 60 -0.18 -10.12 6.01
N ARG A 61 -0.12 -10.58 4.75
CA ARG A 61 -0.40 -11.97 4.39
C ARG A 61 0.56 -12.95 5.06
N LEU A 62 1.86 -12.63 5.11
CA LEU A 62 2.87 -13.45 5.77
C LEU A 62 2.64 -13.51 7.29
N ASP A 63 2.32 -12.38 7.91
CA ASP A 63 2.02 -12.31 9.34
C ASP A 63 0.77 -13.14 9.69
N LEU A 64 -0.28 -13.07 8.86
CA LEU A 64 -1.47 -13.91 9.00
C LEU A 64 -1.16 -15.41 8.83
N GLN A 65 -0.28 -15.77 7.89
CA GLN A 65 0.16 -17.16 7.74
C GLN A 65 0.93 -17.64 8.97
N GLN A 66 1.79 -16.79 9.54
CA GLN A 66 2.53 -17.12 10.75
C GLN A 66 1.58 -17.28 11.95
N LEU A 67 0.63 -16.37 12.12
CA LEU A 67 -0.41 -16.46 13.15
C LEU A 67 -1.22 -17.75 13.01
N SER A 68 -1.64 -18.10 11.80
CA SER A 68 -2.38 -19.33 11.51
C SER A 68 -1.57 -20.58 11.88
N LYS A 69 -0.28 -20.63 11.54
CA LYS A 69 0.61 -21.73 11.96
C LYS A 69 0.73 -21.82 13.47
N THR A 70 0.92 -20.70 14.16
CA THR A 70 1.02 -20.67 15.62
C THR A 70 -0.27 -21.13 16.28
N LEU A 71 -1.43 -20.70 15.78
CA LEU A 71 -2.73 -21.17 16.26
C LEU A 71 -2.95 -22.66 16.02
N ALA A 72 -2.60 -23.17 14.84
CA ALA A 72 -2.69 -24.60 14.55
C ALA A 72 -1.79 -25.43 15.46
N GLN A 73 -0.57 -24.94 15.76
CA GLN A 73 0.33 -25.58 16.70
C GLN A 73 -0.22 -25.54 18.13
N PHE A 74 -0.78 -24.41 18.56
CA PHE A 74 -1.45 -24.27 19.85
C PHE A 74 -2.63 -25.25 19.98
N VAL A 75 -3.50 -25.34 18.97
CA VAL A 75 -4.63 -26.28 18.95
C VAL A 75 -4.16 -27.74 19.00
N ARG A 76 -3.12 -28.10 18.24
CA ARG A 76 -2.53 -29.45 18.31
C ARG A 76 -1.98 -29.75 19.70
N THR A 77 -1.21 -28.83 20.28
CA THR A 77 -0.68 -28.98 21.64
C THR A 77 -1.81 -29.08 22.67
N PHE A 78 -2.90 -28.33 22.49
CA PHE A 78 -4.10 -28.39 23.35
C PHE A 78 -4.79 -29.76 23.26
N GLN A 79 -4.96 -30.30 22.04
CA GLN A 79 -5.53 -31.62 21.80
C GLN A 79 -4.65 -32.75 22.35
N GLU A 80 -3.34 -32.68 22.13
CA GLU A 80 -2.36 -33.67 22.60
C GLU A 80 -2.23 -33.70 24.12
N LYS A 81 -2.36 -32.54 24.79
CA LYS A 81 -2.32 -32.41 26.25
C LYS A 81 -3.67 -32.63 26.94
N GLY A 82 -4.69 -33.08 26.21
CA GLY A 82 -5.96 -33.53 26.79
C GLY A 82 -6.92 -32.42 27.21
N GLY A 83 -6.95 -31.28 26.51
CA GLY A 83 -7.98 -30.24 26.65
C GLY A 83 -7.98 -29.43 27.96
N ASP A 84 -7.38 -29.95 29.03
CA ASP A 84 -7.20 -29.24 30.30
C ASP A 84 -5.82 -28.60 30.35
N LEU A 85 -5.72 -27.44 29.68
CA LEU A 85 -4.53 -26.59 29.78
C LEU A 85 -4.52 -25.98 31.20
N LYS A 86 -3.93 -26.70 32.16
CA LYS A 86 -3.55 -26.13 33.46
C LYS A 86 -2.43 -25.12 33.24
N LEU A 87 -2.79 -23.95 32.72
CA LEU A 87 -1.91 -22.80 32.60
C LEU A 87 -1.26 -22.57 33.96
N ASN A 88 0.07 -22.60 33.98
CA ASN A 88 0.80 -22.18 35.16
C ASN A 88 0.55 -20.68 35.40
N ALA A 89 0.86 -20.19 36.61
CA ALA A 89 0.54 -18.81 36.98
C ALA A 89 1.15 -17.78 36.01
N THR A 90 2.32 -18.07 35.44
CA THR A 90 3.02 -17.20 34.48
C THR A 90 2.31 -17.15 33.13
N GLU A 91 1.95 -18.31 32.58
CA GLU A 91 1.24 -18.41 31.29
C GLU A 91 -0.14 -17.77 31.36
N ARG A 92 -0.84 -17.95 32.49
CA ARG A 92 -2.16 -17.35 32.73
C ARG A 92 -2.08 -15.82 32.78
N ARG A 93 -1.03 -15.27 33.39
CA ARG A 93 -0.79 -13.82 33.47
C ARG A 93 -0.40 -13.23 32.13
N PHE A 94 0.40 -13.95 31.35
CA PHE A 94 0.79 -13.56 29.99
C PHE A 94 -0.40 -13.51 29.04
N LEU A 95 -1.24 -14.57 29.05
CA LEU A 95 -2.47 -14.61 28.26
C LEU A 95 -3.44 -13.51 28.68
N GLY A 96 -3.65 -13.29 29.99
CA GLY A 96 -4.49 -12.19 30.48
C GLY A 96 -4.03 -10.81 29.99
N ALA A 97 -2.72 -10.53 30.08
CA ALA A 97 -2.17 -9.26 29.60
C ALA A 97 -2.33 -9.07 28.07
N LEU A 98 -2.21 -10.14 27.30
CA LEU A 98 -2.44 -10.13 25.85
C LEU A 98 -3.92 -9.93 25.50
N MET A 99 -4.83 -10.55 26.24
CA MET A 99 -6.27 -10.38 26.09
C MET A 99 -6.67 -8.93 26.38
N ASP A 100 -6.25 -8.39 27.52
CA ASP A 100 -6.53 -7.00 27.92
C ASP A 100 -5.99 -5.98 26.91
N ALA A 101 -4.79 -6.22 26.38
CA ALA A 101 -4.16 -5.34 25.39
C ALA A 101 -4.91 -5.35 24.05
N ASN A 102 -5.47 -6.50 23.65
CA ASN A 102 -6.24 -6.64 22.42
C ASN A 102 -7.67 -6.12 22.57
N GLU A 103 -8.31 -6.30 23.73
CA GLU A 103 -9.61 -5.71 24.04
C GLU A 103 -9.56 -4.17 24.02
N ARG A 104 -8.51 -3.58 24.62
CA ARG A 104 -8.28 -2.12 24.57
C ARG A 104 -8.06 -1.58 23.15
N LYS A 105 -7.51 -2.41 22.26
CA LYS A 105 -7.30 -2.05 20.84
C LYS A 105 -8.53 -2.33 19.97
N GLY A 106 -9.59 -2.92 20.53
CA GLY A 106 -10.80 -3.29 19.80
C GLY A 106 -10.61 -4.45 18.81
N THR A 107 -9.49 -5.17 18.89
CA THR A 107 -9.17 -6.30 17.99
C THR A 107 -9.74 -7.63 18.48
N TRP A 108 -10.31 -7.66 19.69
CA TRP A 108 -11.01 -8.81 20.24
C TRP A 108 -12.30 -8.36 20.94
N ILE A 109 -13.44 -8.89 20.51
CA ILE A 109 -14.73 -8.77 21.21
C ILE A 109 -15.04 -10.12 21.86
N HIS A 110 -15.05 -10.19 23.18
CA HIS A 110 -15.44 -11.40 23.91
C HIS A 110 -16.95 -11.42 24.14
N THR A 111 -17.68 -12.27 23.40
CA THR A 111 -19.11 -12.54 23.61
C THR A 111 -19.30 -13.71 24.58
N GLY A 112 -18.79 -13.58 25.80
CA GLY A 112 -19.06 -14.51 26.90
C GLY A 112 -19.89 -13.81 27.97
N GLU A 113 -20.97 -14.45 28.44
CA GLU A 113 -21.72 -13.97 29.61
C GLU A 113 -20.76 -13.80 30.78
N LYS A 114 -20.70 -12.59 31.32
CA LYS A 114 -20.05 -12.36 32.61
C LYS A 114 -20.95 -13.00 33.66
N ASP A 115 -20.67 -14.25 34.02
CA ASP A 115 -21.25 -14.85 35.22
C ASP A 115 -20.94 -13.94 36.41
N LYS A 116 -22.01 -13.51 37.08
CA LYS A 116 -21.99 -12.70 38.30
C LYS A 116 -21.68 -13.54 39.52
#